data_AF-A0A1U9KLR8-F1
#
_entry.id   AF-A0A1U9KLR8-F1
#
_cell.length_a   1.000
_cell.length_b   1.000
_cell.length_c   1.000
_cell.angle_alpha   90.00
_cell.angle_beta   90.00
_cell.angle_gamma   90.00
#
_symmetry.space_group_name_H-M   'P 1'
#
loop_
_entity.id
_entity.type
_entity.pdbx_description
1 polymer ?
#
loop_
_entity_poly.entity_id
_entity_poly.type
_entity_poly.pdbx_seq_one_letter_code
_entity_poly.pdbx_strand_id
1 'polypeptide(L)' 'MARENGRLYTHPALRDVPGDATLKSKTALQRLAQPEEIAAAVAFLVSEDASYITGSTLAVDGGRL' A
#
# COMPACT_ATOMS: atom_id res chain seq x y z
N MET A 1 -3.51 30.15 2.25
CA MET A 1 -3.36 29.23 1.11
C MET A 1 -2.95 27.78 1.47
N ALA A 2 -2.88 27.40 2.76
CA ALA A 2 -2.59 26.00 3.16
C ALA A 2 -3.75 25.33 3.95
N ARG A 3 -4.95 25.93 3.94
CA ARG A 3 -6.09 25.47 4.76
C ARG A 3 -7.26 24.84 4.01
N GLU A 4 -7.24 24.84 2.67
CA GLU A 4 -8.30 24.23 1.84
C GLU A 4 -7.90 22.91 1.18
N ASN A 5 -6.62 22.52 1.26
CA ASN A 5 -6.09 21.30 0.63
C ASN A 5 -5.85 20.20 1.67
N GLY A 6 -6.93 19.80 2.37
CA GLY A 6 -6.91 18.64 3.24
C GLY A 6 -6.64 17.34 2.48
N ARG A 7 -6.63 16.22 3.21
CA ARG A 7 -6.37 14.82 2.78
C ARG A 7 -7.25 14.29 1.61
N LEU A 8 -7.99 15.16 0.94
CA LEU A 8 -9.05 14.94 -0.04
C LEU A 8 -8.87 15.80 -1.32
N TYR A 9 -7.74 16.51 -1.50
CA TYR A 9 -7.48 17.21 -2.76
C TYR A 9 -7.26 16.23 -3.91
N THR A 10 -8.17 16.26 -4.89
CA THR A 10 -8.01 15.58 -6.18
C THR A 10 -7.66 16.62 -7.24
N HIS A 11 -6.47 16.48 -7.85
CA HIS A 11 -6.05 17.35 -8.95
C HIS A 11 -7.10 17.29 -10.08
N PRO A 12 -7.47 18.42 -10.73
CA PRO A 12 -8.49 18.43 -11.77
C PRO A 12 -8.31 17.38 -12.87
N ALA A 13 -7.07 17.08 -13.24
CA ALA A 13 -6.73 16.04 -14.23
C ALA A 13 -7.03 14.59 -13.80
N LEU A 14 -7.35 14.36 -12.52
CA LEU A 14 -7.65 13.04 -11.95
C LEU A 14 -9.13 12.84 -11.62
N ARG A 15 -9.99 13.84 -11.90
CA ARG A 15 -11.42 13.79 -11.51
C ARG A 15 -12.19 12.61 -12.13
N ASP A 16 -11.84 12.25 -13.36
CA ASP A 16 -12.49 11.16 -14.10
C ASP A 16 -11.68 9.85 -14.07
N VAL A 17 -10.55 9.86 -13.37
CA VAL A 17 -9.70 8.67 -13.20
C VAL A 17 -10.29 7.83 -12.06
N PRO A 18 -10.50 6.52 -12.25
CA PRO A 18 -10.93 5.64 -11.17
C PRO A 18 -10.02 5.79 -9.96
N GLY A 19 -10.60 5.95 -8.77
CA GLY A 19 -9.83 6.33 -7.57
C GLY A 19 -8.67 5.39 -7.26
N ASP A 20 -8.81 4.10 -7.59
CA ASP A 20 -7.79 3.09 -7.39
C ASP A 20 -6.78 2.97 -8.56
N ALA A 21 -7.07 3.50 -9.74
CA ALA A 21 -6.21 3.38 -10.92
C ALA A 21 -4.84 4.01 -10.67
N THR A 22 -4.82 5.15 -9.97
CA THR A 22 -3.56 5.82 -9.59
C THR A 22 -2.78 5.07 -8.52
N LEU A 23 -3.42 4.21 -7.72
CA LEU A 23 -2.77 3.37 -6.72
C LEU A 23 -2.19 2.13 -7.38
N LYS A 24 -2.98 1.47 -8.24
CA LYS A 24 -2.57 0.30 -9.01
C LYS A 24 -1.37 0.62 -9.90
N SER A 25 -1.38 1.75 -10.60
CA SER A 25 -0.27 2.11 -11.50
C SER A 25 1.07 2.33 -10.81
N LYS A 26 1.06 2.57 -9.49
CA LYS A 26 2.26 2.80 -8.67
C LYS A 26 2.88 1.53 -8.09
N THR A 27 2.29 0.36 -8.31
CA THR A 27 2.84 -0.93 -7.86
C THR A 27 3.31 -1.73 -9.09
N ALA A 28 4.38 -2.50 -8.98
CA ALA A 28 4.82 -3.38 -10.07
C ALA A 28 3.74 -4.42 -10.45
N LEU A 29 2.92 -4.86 -9.47
CA LEU A 29 1.85 -5.83 -9.69
C LEU A 29 0.57 -5.23 -10.33
N GLN A 30 0.46 -3.91 -10.48
CA GLN A 30 -0.66 -3.23 -11.15
C GLN A 30 -2.05 -3.57 -10.57
N ARG A 31 -2.09 -3.97 -9.30
CA ARG A 31 -3.31 -4.27 -8.55
C ARG A 31 -3.16 -3.91 -7.08
N LEU A 32 -4.29 -3.79 -6.40
CA LEU A 32 -4.30 -3.73 -4.95
C LEU A 32 -4.02 -5.12 -4.36
N ALA A 33 -3.38 -5.14 -3.20
CA ALA A 33 -3.26 -6.34 -2.40
C ALA A 33 -4.66 -6.77 -1.93
N GLN A 34 -4.89 -8.08 -1.89
CA GLN A 34 -6.01 -8.67 -1.18
C GLN A 34 -5.70 -8.66 0.33
N PRO A 35 -6.72 -8.55 1.20
CA PRO A 35 -6.53 -8.59 2.65
C PRO A 35 -5.71 -9.79 3.14
N GLU A 36 -5.89 -10.95 2.49
CA GLU A 36 -5.22 -12.20 2.82
C GLU A 36 -3.70 -12.14 2.55
N GLU A 37 -3.26 -11.34 1.58
CA GLU A 37 -1.84 -11.15 1.30
C GLU A 37 -1.14 -10.38 2.43
N ILE A 38 -1.83 -9.41 3.03
CA ILE A 38 -1.34 -8.69 4.20
C ILE A 38 -1.39 -9.58 5.44
N ALA A 39 -2.50 -10.31 5.63
CA ALA A 39 -2.66 -11.23 6.74
C ALA A 39 -1.59 -12.34 6.74
N ALA A 40 -1.23 -12.87 5.56
CA ALA A 40 -0.19 -13.89 5.43
C ALA A 40 1.20 -13.35 5.83
N ALA A 41 1.54 -12.13 5.45
CA ALA A 41 2.81 -11.51 5.87
C ALA A 41 2.86 -11.27 7.40
N VAL A 42 1.74 -10.85 7.99
CA VAL A 42 1.62 -10.73 9.46
C VAL A 42 1.74 -12.10 10.12
N ALA A 43 1.05 -13.12 9.59
CA ALA A 43 1.10 -14.49 10.09
C ALA A 43 2.53 -15.05 10.08
N PHE A 44 3.30 -14.78 9.02
CA PHE A 44 4.73 -15.11 8.97
C PHE A 44 5.51 -14.40 10.08
N LEU A 45 5.34 -13.08 10.25
CA LEU A 45 6.08 -12.31 11.26
C LEU A 45 5.80 -12.74 12.71
N VAL A 46 4.62 -13.30 13.00
CA VAL A 46 4.29 -13.84 14.32
C VAL A 46 4.61 -15.33 14.49
N SER A 47 5.10 -15.99 13.44
CA SER A 47 5.45 -17.42 13.46
C SER A 47 6.87 -17.66 14.00
N GLU A 48 7.17 -18.93 14.33
CA GLU A 48 8.51 -19.35 14.73
C GLU A 48 9.56 -19.17 13.62
N ASP A 49 9.13 -19.19 12.34
CA ASP A 49 10.01 -18.99 11.18
C ASP A 49 10.61 -17.57 11.15
N ALA A 50 9.97 -16.60 11.82
CA ALA A 50 10.45 -15.23 11.95
C ALA A 50 11.23 -14.98 13.26
N SER A 51 11.60 -16.03 14.02
CA SER A 51 12.21 -15.92 15.36
C SER A 51 13.47 -15.06 15.47
N TYR A 52 14.19 -14.81 14.37
CA TYR A 52 15.38 -13.96 14.34
C TYR A 52 15.17 -12.62 13.62
N ILE A 53 13.93 -12.31 13.24
CA ILE A 53 13.56 -11.07 12.57
C ILE A 53 13.03 -10.08 13.62
N THR A 54 13.79 -9.02 13.89
CA THR A 54 13.40 -7.96 14.82
C THR A 54 13.93 -6.60 14.35
N GLY A 55 13.22 -5.53 14.71
CA GLY A 55 13.58 -4.14 14.34
C GLY A 55 13.55 -3.85 12.83
N SER A 56 13.04 -4.77 12.01
CA SER A 56 12.96 -4.64 10.56
C SER A 56 11.56 -4.23 10.11
N THR A 57 11.47 -3.66 8.91
CA THR A 57 10.20 -3.39 8.23
C THR A 57 10.09 -4.28 7.00
N LEU A 58 9.04 -5.10 6.91
CA LEU A 58 8.75 -5.93 5.75
C LEU A 58 7.81 -5.16 4.81
N ALA A 59 8.27 -4.85 3.60
CA ALA A 59 7.44 -4.23 2.57
C ALA A 59 6.49 -5.27 1.94
N VAL A 60 5.18 -4.99 2.00
CA VAL A 60 4.12 -5.82 1.40
C VAL A 60 3.22 -4.93 0.56
N ASP A 61 3.75 -4.45 -0.56
CA ASP A 61 3.18 -3.31 -1.29
C ASP A 61 3.04 -3.52 -2.80
N GLY A 62 3.27 -4.75 -3.27
CA GLY A 62 3.23 -5.09 -4.69
C GLY A 62 4.36 -4.47 -5.51
N GLY A 63 5.48 -4.12 -4.88
CA GLY A 63 6.66 -3.55 -5.54
C GLY A 63 6.51 -2.06 -5.81
N ARG A 64 6.11 -1.29 -4.79
CA ARG A 64 5.89 0.16 -4.88
C ARG A 64 7.02 0.99 -4.27
N LEU A 65 7.59 0.54 -3.15
CA LEU A 65 8.67 1.19 -2.42
C LEU A 65 9.99 1.20 -3.18
#